data_AF-A0A0R2XL96-F1
#
_entry.id   AF-A0A0R2XL96-F1
#
_cell.length_a   1.000
_cell.length_b   1.000
_cell.length_c   1.000
_cell.angle_alpha   90.00
_cell.angle_beta   90.00
_cell.angle_gamma   90.00
#
_symmetry.space_group_name_H-M   'P 1'
#
loop_
_entity.id
_entity.type
_entity.pdbx_description
1 polymer ?
#
loop_
_entity_poly.entity_id
_entity_poly.type
_entity_poly.pdbx_seq_one_letter_code
_entity_poly.pdbx_strand_id
1 'polypeptide(L)'
;MRAEGLLLRHLTNVYRVLSNTVPPAFKTEAVDEVITYIETLLRITDSSLLDEWETLKDPDYKPNTDEAQLAPKGPTDITRDREAFTRLVRNEVFRFLRMLANKEYQEIDESFPLEQMFPDAKWKYTELGNAMDAYYATHEWIRLDPAARNKINTKITESEDRTTWLIEQTLVDPEELNDFQIIFSLSITGAKENSIVKIVPLELKSIAE
;
A
#
# COMPACT_ATOMS: atom_id res chain seq x y z
N MET A 1 -18.49 16.63 -9.21
CA MET A 1 -19.52 15.58 -9.07
C MET A 1 -19.66 14.67 -10.29
N ARG A 2 -19.77 15.14 -11.56
CA ARG A 2 -19.83 14.22 -12.73
C ARG A 2 -18.59 13.36 -12.98
N ALA A 3 -17.40 13.90 -12.72
CA ALA A 3 -16.12 13.20 -12.97
C ALA A 3 -15.86 12.05 -11.99
N GLU A 4 -16.42 12.15 -10.79
CA GLU A 4 -16.16 11.24 -9.66
C GLU A 4 -16.91 9.91 -9.82
N GLY A 5 -18.20 9.95 -10.15
CA GLY A 5 -18.97 8.73 -10.47
C GLY A 5 -18.47 8.00 -11.73
N LEU A 6 -18.00 8.76 -12.74
CA LEU A 6 -17.39 8.17 -13.94
C LEU A 6 -16.08 7.43 -13.61
N LEU A 7 -15.25 8.02 -12.75
CA LEU A 7 -14.00 7.43 -12.30
C LEU A 7 -14.24 6.14 -11.50
N LEU A 8 -15.18 6.16 -10.54
CA LEU A 8 -15.52 4.97 -9.76
C LEU A 8 -16.07 3.83 -10.61
N ARG A 9 -16.90 4.14 -11.61
CA ARG A 9 -17.36 3.14 -12.58
C ARG A 9 -16.21 2.56 -13.39
N HIS A 10 -15.29 3.41 -13.87
CA HIS A 10 -14.12 2.94 -14.59
C HIS A 10 -13.24 2.05 -13.72
N LEU A 11 -12.99 2.45 -12.47
CA LEU A 11 -12.16 1.71 -11.55
C LEU A 11 -12.79 0.35 -11.18
N THR A 12 -14.11 0.32 -10.95
CA THR A 12 -14.88 -0.91 -10.76
C THR A 12 -14.79 -1.85 -11.97
N ASN A 13 -14.86 -1.30 -13.19
CA ASN A 13 -14.71 -2.09 -14.41
C ASN A 13 -13.28 -2.63 -14.58
N VAL A 14 -12.26 -1.83 -14.31
CA VAL A 14 -10.85 -2.27 -14.35
C VAL A 14 -10.64 -3.41 -13.35
N TYR A 15 -11.12 -3.28 -12.11
CA TYR A 15 -11.07 -4.35 -11.11
C TYR A 15 -11.69 -5.65 -11.62
N ARG A 16 -12.91 -5.58 -12.18
CA ARG A 16 -13.60 -6.75 -12.72
C ARG A 16 -12.82 -7.41 -13.85
N VAL A 17 -12.30 -6.62 -14.79
CA VAL A 17 -11.52 -7.15 -15.92
C VAL A 17 -10.27 -7.85 -15.42
N LEU A 18 -9.50 -7.21 -14.53
CA LEU A 18 -8.29 -7.79 -13.95
C LEU A 18 -8.59 -9.06 -13.14
N SER A 19 -9.65 -9.05 -12.34
CA SER A 19 -10.00 -10.17 -11.46
C SER A 19 -10.56 -11.38 -12.22
N ASN A 20 -11.41 -11.15 -13.22
CA ASN A 20 -12.19 -12.21 -13.87
C ASN A 20 -11.61 -12.66 -15.22
N THR A 21 -10.86 -11.79 -15.91
CA THR A 21 -10.45 -12.06 -17.31
C THR A 21 -9.00 -12.50 -17.40
N VAL A 22 -8.15 -12.14 -16.44
CA VAL A 22 -6.74 -12.56 -16.41
C VAL A 22 -6.68 -14.01 -15.93
N PRO A 23 -6.20 -14.97 -16.75
CA PRO A 23 -6.05 -16.35 -16.32
C PRO A 23 -5.05 -16.48 -15.16
N PRO A 24 -5.18 -17.48 -14.28
CA PRO A 24 -4.29 -17.65 -13.13
C PRO A 24 -2.79 -17.69 -13.50
N ALA A 25 -2.45 -18.26 -14.67
CA ALA A 25 -1.08 -18.31 -15.17
C ALA A 25 -0.47 -16.91 -15.48
N PHE A 26 -1.30 -15.90 -15.68
CA PHE A 26 -0.91 -14.52 -15.97
C PHE A 26 -1.21 -13.55 -14.82
N LYS A 27 -1.80 -14.03 -13.72
CA LYS A 27 -1.90 -13.28 -12.46
C LYS A 27 -0.55 -13.33 -11.77
N THR A 28 0.35 -12.47 -12.25
CA THR A 28 1.61 -12.22 -11.58
C THR A 28 1.35 -11.48 -10.27
N GLU A 29 2.33 -11.49 -9.37
CA GLU A 29 2.25 -10.77 -8.09
C GLU A 29 1.86 -9.30 -8.25
N ALA A 30 2.44 -8.60 -9.23
CA ALA A 30 2.10 -7.21 -9.53
C ALA A 30 0.63 -7.04 -9.95
N VAL A 31 0.05 -8.01 -10.66
CA VAL A 31 -1.37 -7.98 -11.04
C VAL A 31 -2.26 -8.18 -9.81
N ASP A 32 -1.93 -9.15 -8.95
CA ASP A 32 -2.69 -9.39 -7.72
C ASP A 32 -2.62 -8.22 -6.74
N GLU A 33 -1.47 -7.54 -6.66
CA GLU A 33 -1.31 -6.31 -5.87
C GLU A 33 -2.19 -5.16 -6.39
N VAL A 34 -2.23 -4.95 -7.71
CA VAL A 34 -3.09 -3.93 -8.34
C VAL A 34 -4.56 -4.26 -8.11
N ILE A 35 -4.95 -5.53 -8.23
CA ILE A 35 -6.32 -5.98 -7.94
C ILE A 35 -6.67 -5.65 -6.48
N THR A 36 -5.82 -6.02 -5.53
CA THR A 36 -6.02 -5.76 -4.10
C THR A 36 -6.05 -4.25 -3.77
N TYR A 37 -5.18 -3.46 -4.40
CA TYR A 37 -5.17 -2.01 -4.25
C TYR A 37 -6.50 -1.40 -4.71
N ILE A 38 -6.94 -1.73 -5.93
CA ILE A 38 -8.19 -1.20 -6.46
C ILE A 38 -9.37 -1.67 -5.60
N GLU A 39 -9.40 -2.93 -5.19
CA GLU A 39 -10.45 -3.45 -4.31
C GLU A 39 -10.54 -2.67 -3.00
N THR A 40 -9.40 -2.37 -2.39
CA THR A 40 -9.33 -1.61 -1.14
C THR A 40 -9.77 -0.16 -1.33
N LEU A 41 -9.34 0.47 -2.43
CA LEU A 41 -9.78 1.82 -2.79
C LEU A 41 -11.29 1.88 -2.97
N LEU A 42 -11.87 0.89 -3.67
CA LEU A 42 -13.32 0.77 -3.86
C LEU A 42 -14.07 0.48 -2.55
N ARG A 43 -13.43 -0.18 -1.56
CA ARG A 43 -14.01 -0.37 -0.22
C ARG A 43 -13.99 0.90 0.62
N ILE A 44 -12.93 1.69 0.53
CA ILE A 44 -12.78 2.95 1.27
C ILE A 44 -13.67 4.04 0.69
N THR A 45 -13.81 4.07 -0.64
CA THR A 45 -14.61 5.09 -1.34
C THR A 45 -16.07 4.65 -1.36
N ASP A 46 -16.80 5.10 -0.35
CA ASP A 46 -18.15 4.63 -0.03
C ASP A 46 -19.11 4.70 -1.23
N SER A 47 -19.73 3.55 -1.50
CA SER A 47 -20.68 3.30 -2.59
C SER A 47 -21.96 4.15 -2.55
N SER A 48 -22.18 4.93 -1.50
CA SER A 48 -23.34 5.84 -1.38
C SER A 48 -23.37 6.91 -2.48
N LEU A 49 -22.22 7.42 -2.91
CA LEU A 49 -22.13 8.42 -3.99
C LEU A 49 -22.52 7.87 -5.36
N LEU A 50 -22.31 6.58 -5.60
CA LEU A 50 -22.61 5.95 -6.87
C LEU A 50 -24.13 5.75 -7.03
N ASP A 51 -24.78 5.24 -5.98
CA ASP A 51 -26.22 4.97 -5.96
C ASP A 51 -27.05 6.27 -5.92
N GLU A 52 -26.62 7.28 -5.17
CA GLU A 52 -27.27 8.60 -5.12
C GLU A 52 -27.18 9.36 -6.46
N TRP A 53 -26.07 9.22 -7.19
CA TRP A 53 -25.88 9.88 -8.47
C TRP A 53 -26.67 9.21 -9.62
N GLU A 54 -26.79 7.89 -9.62
CA GLU A 54 -27.61 7.13 -10.59
C GLU A 54 -29.11 7.45 -10.39
N THR A 55 -29.58 7.51 -9.14
CA THR A 55 -30.96 7.90 -8.78
C THR A 55 -31.29 9.34 -9.21
N LEU A 56 -30.31 10.24 -9.18
CA LEU A 56 -30.47 11.63 -9.64
C LEU A 56 -30.50 11.78 -11.17
N LYS A 57 -29.96 10.81 -11.92
CA LYS A 57 -29.88 10.87 -13.38
C LYS A 57 -31.07 10.19 -14.07
N ASP A 58 -31.63 9.16 -13.45
CA ASP A 58 -32.81 8.44 -13.92
C ASP A 58 -33.71 8.05 -12.74
N PRO A 59 -34.86 8.72 -12.54
CA PRO A 59 -35.81 8.41 -11.47
C PRO A 59 -36.42 7.00 -11.55
N ASP A 60 -36.36 6.36 -12.73
CA ASP A 60 -36.84 5.00 -12.98
C ASP A 60 -35.72 3.96 -12.95
N TYR A 61 -34.50 4.35 -12.56
CA TYR A 61 -33.36 3.45 -12.39
C TYR A 61 -33.70 2.34 -11.40
N LYS A 62 -33.78 1.11 -11.92
CA LYS A 62 -33.86 -0.11 -11.10
C LYS A 62 -32.45 -0.68 -11.05
N PRO A 63 -31.79 -0.71 -9.88
CA PRO A 63 -30.47 -1.33 -9.77
C PRO A 63 -30.59 -2.76 -10.26
N ASN A 64 -29.80 -3.10 -11.29
CA ASN A 64 -29.79 -4.42 -11.87
C ASN A 64 -29.15 -5.37 -10.86
N THR A 65 -29.96 -6.05 -10.05
CA THR A 65 -29.48 -6.87 -8.93
C THR A 65 -28.62 -8.06 -9.36
N ASP A 66 -28.65 -8.44 -10.65
CA ASP A 66 -27.80 -9.48 -11.22
C ASP A 66 -26.43 -8.97 -11.72
N GLU A 67 -26.30 -7.67 -12.06
CA GLU A 67 -25.02 -7.02 -12.41
C GLU A 67 -24.35 -6.35 -11.20
N ALA A 68 -25.11 -6.18 -10.13
CA ALA A 68 -24.64 -5.83 -8.79
C ALA A 68 -24.12 -7.08 -8.07
N GLN A 69 -23.09 -7.74 -8.64
CA GLN A 69 -22.04 -8.25 -7.76
C GLN A 69 -21.39 -7.02 -7.14
N LEU A 70 -22.04 -6.59 -6.05
CA LEU A 70 -21.68 -5.50 -5.17
C LEU A 70 -20.19 -5.57 -4.95
N ALA A 71 -19.54 -4.40 -5.03
CA ALA A 71 -18.26 -4.21 -4.35
C ALA A 71 -18.35 -4.93 -2.98
N PRO A 72 -17.35 -5.74 -2.63
CA PRO A 72 -17.46 -6.71 -1.54
C PRO A 72 -18.10 -6.08 -0.30
N LYS A 73 -19.24 -6.64 0.10
CA LYS A 73 -20.15 -6.06 1.10
C LYS A 73 -19.44 -5.82 2.44
N GLY A 74 -19.39 -4.55 2.86
CA GLY A 74 -19.11 -4.12 4.23
C GLY A 74 -17.71 -4.47 4.77
N PRO A 75 -17.35 -4.00 5.98
CA PRO A 75 -16.01 -4.13 6.52
C PRO A 75 -15.74 -5.60 6.84
N THR A 76 -15.18 -6.29 5.85
CA THR A 76 -14.48 -7.54 6.09
C THR A 76 -13.20 -7.10 6.80
N ASP A 77 -13.10 -7.38 8.10
CA ASP A 77 -11.89 -7.14 8.89
C ASP A 77 -10.67 -7.52 8.05
N ILE A 78 -9.92 -6.51 7.60
CA ILE A 78 -8.85 -6.66 6.59
C ILE A 78 -7.75 -7.58 7.11
N THR A 79 -7.69 -7.79 8.42
CA THR A 79 -6.71 -8.66 9.09
C THR A 79 -7.09 -10.14 9.06
N ARG A 80 -8.33 -10.50 8.67
CA ARG A 80 -8.80 -11.89 8.65
C ARG A 80 -8.17 -12.75 7.56
N ASP A 81 -8.00 -12.18 6.38
CA ASP A 81 -7.28 -12.83 5.28
C ASP A 81 -5.83 -12.39 5.34
N ARG A 82 -4.98 -13.26 5.90
CA ARG A 82 -3.56 -12.97 6.08
C ARG A 82 -2.86 -12.65 4.76
N GLU A 83 -3.24 -13.28 3.66
CA GLU A 83 -2.60 -13.08 2.36
C GLU A 83 -3.05 -11.77 1.72
N ALA A 84 -4.35 -11.45 1.78
CA ALA A 84 -4.85 -10.15 1.37
C ALA A 84 -4.26 -9.02 2.22
N PHE A 85 -4.20 -9.20 3.55
CA PHE A 85 -3.61 -8.22 4.46
C PHE A 85 -2.12 -8.00 4.15
N THR A 86 -1.36 -9.08 3.93
CA THR A 86 0.05 -9.00 3.54
C THR A 86 0.24 -8.19 2.25
N ARG A 87 -0.64 -8.35 1.26
CA ARG A 87 -0.62 -7.53 0.03
C ARG A 87 -0.86 -6.05 0.32
N LEU A 88 -1.78 -5.72 1.24
CA LEU A 88 -2.00 -4.33 1.67
C LEU A 88 -0.78 -3.73 2.36
N VAL A 89 -0.16 -4.48 3.24
CA VAL A 89 1.08 -4.06 3.94
C VAL A 89 2.19 -3.79 2.94
N ARG A 90 2.40 -4.69 1.98
CA ARG A 90 3.43 -4.52 0.94
C ARG A 90 3.14 -3.36 0.01
N ASN A 91 1.87 -3.12 -0.32
CA ASN A 91 1.46 -1.94 -1.08
C ASN A 91 1.80 -0.64 -0.33
N GLU A 92 1.55 -0.59 0.98
CA GLU A 92 1.84 0.59 1.80
C GLU A 92 3.35 0.82 1.96
N VAL A 93 4.14 -0.25 2.11
CA VAL A 93 5.60 -0.20 2.08
C VAL A 93 6.09 0.35 0.74
N PHE A 94 5.52 -0.10 -0.38
CA PHE A 94 5.92 0.40 -1.70
C PHE A 94 5.48 1.84 -1.96
N ARG A 95 4.39 2.30 -1.34
CA ARG A 95 4.00 3.72 -1.34
C ARG A 95 5.11 4.55 -0.71
N PHE A 96 5.61 4.13 0.45
CA PHE A 96 6.75 4.77 1.11
C PHE A 96 8.01 4.75 0.23
N LEU A 97 8.40 3.57 -0.31
CA LEU A 97 9.59 3.45 -1.15
C LEU A 97 9.55 4.33 -2.40
N ARG A 98 8.38 4.46 -3.03
CA ARG A 98 8.21 5.35 -4.19
C ARG A 98 8.47 6.80 -3.83
N MET A 99 7.93 7.27 -2.71
CA MET A 99 8.16 8.63 -2.23
C MET A 99 9.64 8.83 -1.87
N LEU A 100 10.27 7.82 -1.26
CA LEU A 100 11.70 7.83 -0.89
C LEU A 100 12.61 7.92 -2.12
N ALA A 101 12.32 7.15 -3.17
CA ALA A 101 13.05 7.18 -4.44
C ALA A 101 12.88 8.53 -5.16
N ASN A 102 11.70 9.14 -5.06
CA ASN A 102 11.42 10.46 -5.62
C ASN A 102 11.98 11.63 -4.77
N LYS A 103 12.58 11.33 -3.61
CA LYS A 103 13.08 12.33 -2.65
C LYS A 103 12.00 13.27 -2.10
N GLU A 104 10.76 12.76 -2.02
CA GLU A 104 9.58 13.44 -1.48
C GLU A 104 9.59 13.38 0.07
N TYR A 105 10.69 13.80 0.70
CA TYR A 105 10.89 13.61 2.15
C TYR A 105 9.88 14.39 3.00
N GLN A 106 9.45 15.56 2.52
CA GLN A 106 8.47 16.37 3.22
C GLN A 106 7.10 15.70 3.19
N GLU A 107 6.69 15.18 2.05
CA GLU A 107 5.44 14.44 1.88
C GLU A 107 5.45 13.13 2.67
N ILE A 108 6.62 12.51 2.85
CA ILE A 108 6.79 11.36 3.75
C ILE A 108 6.50 11.76 5.20
N ASP A 109 7.07 12.86 5.70
CA ASP A 109 6.84 13.34 7.07
C ASP A 109 5.37 13.73 7.30
N GLU A 110 4.65 14.17 6.26
CA GLU A 110 3.21 14.43 6.30
C GLU A 110 2.36 13.15 6.28
N SER A 111 2.82 12.09 5.60
CA SER A 111 2.06 10.86 5.36
C SER A 111 2.38 9.72 6.33
N PHE A 112 3.57 9.70 6.92
CA PHE A 112 4.09 8.63 7.75
C PHE A 112 4.70 9.21 9.03
N PRO A 113 4.38 8.64 10.21
CA PRO A 113 4.92 9.11 11.47
C PRO A 113 6.40 8.74 11.60
N LEU A 114 7.29 9.72 11.44
CA LEU A 114 8.74 9.52 11.55
C LEU A 114 9.26 9.64 12.99
N GLU A 115 8.41 9.86 13.98
CA GLU A 115 8.79 10.08 15.38
C GLU A 115 9.61 8.93 15.96
N GLN A 116 9.32 7.69 15.57
CA GLN A 116 10.06 6.54 16.09
C GLN A 116 11.45 6.40 15.47
N MET A 117 11.59 6.80 14.20
CA MET A 117 12.87 6.78 13.49
C MET A 117 13.77 7.94 13.91
N PHE A 118 13.19 9.13 14.15
CA PHE A 118 13.92 10.33 14.50
C PHE A 118 13.28 11.05 15.70
N PRO A 119 13.36 10.49 16.92
CA PRO A 119 12.68 11.02 18.11
C PRO A 119 13.18 12.40 18.54
N ASP A 120 14.47 12.67 18.37
CA ASP A 120 15.11 13.92 18.80
C ASP A 120 15.21 14.97 17.68
N ALA A 121 14.78 14.64 16.46
CA ALA A 121 14.94 15.51 15.31
C ALA A 121 13.89 16.62 15.27
N LYS A 122 14.35 17.86 15.13
CA LYS A 122 13.47 19.02 14.94
C LYS A 122 12.77 19.03 13.58
N TRP A 123 13.45 18.53 12.55
CA TRP A 123 12.92 18.39 11.19
C TRP A 123 13.22 16.97 10.68
N LYS A 124 12.24 16.07 10.80
CA LYS A 124 12.43 14.64 10.56
C LYS A 124 12.66 14.34 9.08
N TYR A 125 12.00 15.08 8.18
CA TYR A 125 12.26 14.98 6.74
C TYR A 125 13.73 15.32 6.38
N THR A 126 14.36 16.25 7.10
CA THR A 126 15.78 16.59 6.89
C THR A 126 16.67 15.45 7.31
N GLU A 127 16.41 14.83 8.47
CA GLU A 127 17.18 13.67 8.93
C GLU A 127 16.96 12.44 8.05
N LEU A 128 15.76 12.24 7.51
CA LEU A 128 15.51 11.22 6.50
C LEU A 128 16.33 11.48 5.22
N GLY A 129 16.43 12.73 4.78
CA GLY A 129 17.31 13.13 3.69
C GLY A 129 18.77 12.80 3.97
N ASN A 130 19.28 13.17 5.15
CA ASN A 130 20.66 12.87 5.57
C ASN A 130 20.93 11.34 5.61
N ALA A 131 19.98 10.56 6.12
CA ALA A 131 20.08 9.11 6.15
C ALA A 131 20.13 8.50 4.74
N MET A 132 19.37 9.08 3.80
CA MET A 132 19.39 8.69 2.40
C MET A 132 20.63 9.18 1.65
N ASP A 133 21.25 10.30 2.04
CA ASP A 133 22.52 10.74 1.46
C ASP A 133 23.63 9.70 1.70
N ALA A 134 23.59 8.98 2.83
CA ALA A 134 24.49 7.86 3.09
C ALA A 134 24.26 6.69 2.11
N TYR A 135 23.01 6.40 1.74
CA TYR A 135 22.68 5.41 0.71
C TYR A 135 23.18 5.86 -0.66
N TYR A 136 22.90 7.11 -1.05
CA TYR A 136 23.28 7.67 -2.35
C TYR A 136 24.79 7.94 -2.50
N ALA A 137 25.56 7.85 -1.41
CA ALA A 137 27.01 7.90 -1.48
C ALA A 137 27.62 6.66 -2.16
N THR A 138 26.95 5.50 -2.05
CA THR A 138 27.42 4.22 -2.61
C THR A 138 26.50 3.65 -3.67
N HIS A 139 25.23 4.08 -3.75
CA HIS A 139 24.22 3.56 -4.68
C HIS A 139 23.65 4.67 -5.58
N GLU A 140 23.34 4.35 -6.84
CA GLU A 140 22.84 5.34 -7.80
C GLU A 140 21.36 5.69 -7.58
N TRP A 141 20.48 4.69 -7.48
CA TRP A 141 19.03 4.89 -7.32
C TRP A 141 18.33 3.65 -6.76
N ILE A 142 17.13 3.83 -6.21
CA ILE A 142 16.30 2.74 -5.67
C ILE A 142 15.41 2.16 -6.77
N ARG A 143 15.52 0.86 -7.04
CA ARG A 143 14.63 0.14 -7.97
C ARG A 143 13.22 0.01 -7.42
N LEU A 144 12.24 0.22 -8.29
CA LEU A 144 10.81 0.07 -8.00
C LEU A 144 10.10 -0.91 -8.94
N ASP A 145 10.87 -1.66 -9.73
CA ASP A 145 10.38 -2.61 -10.72
C ASP A 145 9.85 -3.91 -10.06
N PRO A 146 9.27 -4.86 -10.83
CA PRO A 146 8.75 -6.10 -10.27
C PRO A 146 9.77 -6.93 -9.47
N ALA A 147 11.07 -6.84 -9.76
CA ALA A 147 12.10 -7.52 -8.98
C ALA A 147 12.25 -6.87 -7.60
N ALA A 148 12.23 -5.53 -7.53
CA ALA A 148 12.23 -4.81 -6.25
C ALA A 148 10.99 -5.14 -5.41
N ARG A 149 9.84 -5.29 -6.07
CA ARG A 149 8.56 -5.68 -5.45
C ARG A 149 8.51 -7.12 -4.97
N ASN A 150 9.47 -7.98 -5.30
CA ASN A 150 9.39 -9.41 -5.01
C ASN A 150 9.33 -9.69 -3.49
N LYS A 151 8.54 -10.68 -3.09
CA LYS A 151 8.38 -11.12 -1.68
C LYS A 151 9.68 -11.47 -0.98
N ILE A 152 10.72 -11.87 -1.73
CA ILE A 152 12.02 -12.17 -1.14
C ILE A 152 12.66 -10.95 -0.46
N ASN A 153 12.31 -9.74 -0.89
CA ASN A 153 12.82 -8.49 -0.35
C ASN A 153 12.00 -7.95 0.83
N THR A 154 10.89 -8.62 1.17
CA THR A 154 10.02 -8.25 2.30
C THR A 154 9.92 -9.40 3.28
N LYS A 155 10.47 -9.20 4.48
CA LYS A 155 10.32 -10.15 5.60
C LYS A 155 9.37 -9.57 6.63
N ILE A 156 8.31 -10.31 6.94
CA ILE A 156 7.30 -9.93 7.94
C ILE A 156 7.42 -10.89 9.12
N THR A 157 7.68 -10.32 10.30
CA THR A 157 7.76 -11.06 11.56
C THR A 157 6.63 -10.60 12.49
N GLU A 158 5.83 -11.54 12.97
CA GLU A 158 4.74 -11.26 13.91
C GLU A 158 5.30 -11.25 15.34
N SER A 159 4.93 -10.25 16.13
CA SER A 159 5.32 -10.19 17.55
C SER A 159 4.65 -11.31 18.36
N GLU A 160 5.28 -11.70 19.48
CA GLU A 160 4.77 -12.79 20.33
C GLU A 160 3.35 -12.53 20.88
N ASP A 161 3.04 -11.26 21.14
CA ASP A 161 1.73 -10.79 21.59
C ASP A 161 0.71 -10.65 20.44
N ARG A 162 1.12 -10.90 19.18
CA ARG A 162 0.30 -10.85 17.96
C ARG A 162 -0.43 -9.53 17.74
N THR A 163 0.03 -8.45 18.37
CA THR A 163 -0.54 -7.11 18.21
C THR A 163 0.19 -6.30 17.17
N THR A 164 1.44 -6.66 16.86
CA THR A 164 2.35 -5.87 16.05
C THR A 164 3.05 -6.74 15.02
N TRP A 165 3.18 -6.25 13.79
CA TRP A 165 4.03 -6.84 12.77
C TRP A 165 5.26 -5.96 12.56
N LEU A 166 6.43 -6.59 12.50
CA LEU A 166 7.68 -5.98 12.08
C LEU A 166 7.90 -6.32 10.60
N ILE A 167 8.05 -5.29 9.77
CA ILE A 167 8.26 -5.43 8.33
C ILE A 167 9.65 -4.94 8.00
N GLU A 168 10.50 -5.85 7.57
CA GLU A 168 11.85 -5.60 7.10
C GLU A 168 11.82 -5.58 5.57
N GLN A 169 12.05 -4.40 4.98
CA GLN A 169 12.05 -4.20 3.54
C GLN A 169 13.46 -3.84 3.06
N THR A 170 14.03 -4.69 2.22
CA THR A 170 15.31 -4.42 1.56
C THR A 170 15.13 -3.41 0.44
N LEU A 171 16.03 -2.43 0.36
CA LEU A 171 16.12 -1.50 -0.75
C LEU A 171 16.88 -2.17 -1.89
N VAL A 172 16.25 -2.29 -3.05
CA VAL A 172 16.86 -2.94 -4.20
C VAL A 172 17.54 -1.90 -5.08
N ASP A 173 18.83 -2.09 -5.35
CA ASP A 173 19.65 -1.24 -6.21
C ASP A 173 19.97 -1.92 -7.58
N PRO A 174 20.38 -1.15 -8.59
CA PRO A 174 20.81 -1.66 -9.90
C PRO A 174 21.99 -2.63 -9.86
N GLU A 175 22.90 -2.44 -8.91
CA GLU A 175 24.10 -3.23 -8.70
C GLU A 175 23.82 -4.57 -7.99
N GLU A 176 22.57 -4.77 -7.54
CA GLU A 176 22.08 -5.94 -6.81
C GLU A 176 22.84 -6.20 -5.51
N LEU A 177 23.43 -5.16 -4.90
CA LEU A 177 24.10 -5.25 -3.61
C LEU A 177 23.07 -5.52 -2.50
N ASN A 178 21.92 -4.85 -2.59
CA ASN A 178 20.74 -4.99 -1.74
C ASN A 178 21.10 -4.91 -0.25
N ASP A 179 22.03 -4.03 0.10
CA ASP A 179 22.70 -3.95 1.39
C ASP A 179 22.13 -2.84 2.29
N PHE A 180 20.98 -2.26 1.94
CA PHE A 180 20.21 -1.38 2.79
C PHE A 180 18.82 -1.94 3.07
N GLN A 181 18.34 -1.69 4.27
CA GLN A 181 17.04 -2.13 4.72
C GLN A 181 16.35 -1.03 5.51
N ILE A 182 15.05 -0.89 5.28
CA ILE A 182 14.15 -0.09 6.11
C ILE A 182 13.21 -1.00 6.88
N ILE A 183 13.03 -0.69 8.16
CA ILE A 183 12.19 -1.44 9.08
C ILE A 183 10.95 -0.61 9.41
N PHE A 184 9.79 -1.25 9.37
CA PHE A 184 8.52 -0.66 9.78
C PHE A 184 7.86 -1.49 10.87
N SER A 185 7.05 -0.85 11.70
CA SER A 185 6.07 -1.53 12.55
C SER A 185 4.64 -1.27 12.06
N LEU A 186 3.75 -2.22 12.32
CA LEU A 186 2.33 -2.12 12.02
C LEU A 186 1.53 -2.65 13.20
N SER A 187 0.61 -1.85 13.73
CA SER A 187 -0.35 -2.30 14.75
C SER A 187 -1.55 -3.00 14.10
N ILE A 188 -1.76 -4.27 14.44
CA ILE A 188 -2.90 -5.08 13.99
C ILE A 188 -4.21 -4.56 14.58
N THR A 189 -4.20 -4.19 15.86
CA THR A 189 -5.36 -3.58 16.52
C THR A 189 -5.75 -2.28 15.83
N GLY A 190 -4.78 -1.41 15.55
CA GLY A 190 -5.02 -0.16 14.83
C GLY A 190 -5.54 -0.38 13.40
N ALA A 191 -4.99 -1.38 12.69
CA ALA A 191 -5.45 -1.72 11.34
C ALA A 191 -6.88 -2.27 11.33
N LYS A 192 -7.24 -3.07 12.34
CA LYS A 192 -8.59 -3.61 12.51
C LYS A 192 -9.62 -2.54 12.85
N GLU A 193 -9.29 -1.62 13.75
CA GLU A 193 -10.19 -0.54 14.17
C GLU A 193 -10.51 0.43 13.04
N ASN A 194 -9.48 0.79 12.25
CA ASN A 194 -9.61 1.82 11.22
C ASN A 194 -9.84 1.24 9.82
N SER A 195 -9.75 -0.07 9.64
CA SER A 195 -9.80 -0.76 8.34
C SER A 195 -8.80 -0.21 7.31
N ILE A 196 -7.67 0.32 7.79
CA ILE A 196 -6.58 0.87 6.97
C ILE A 196 -5.23 0.38 7.50
N VAL A 197 -4.29 0.12 6.61
CA VAL A 197 -2.92 -0.21 6.99
C VAL A 197 -2.17 1.09 7.27
N LYS A 198 -1.61 1.21 8.47
CA LYS A 198 -0.72 2.31 8.87
C LYS A 198 0.60 1.72 9.34
N ILE A 199 1.64 1.88 8.52
CA ILE A 199 3.00 1.49 8.87
C ILE A 199 3.73 2.67 9.51
N VAL A 200 4.59 2.37 10.48
CA VAL A 200 5.44 3.36 11.17
C VAL A 200 6.89 3.02 10.87
N PRO A 201 7.62 3.88 10.15
CA PRO A 201 9.05 3.69 9.92
C PRO A 201 9.81 3.72 11.25
N LEU A 202 10.69 2.73 11.46
CA LEU A 202 11.47 2.57 12.69
C LEU A 202 12.95 2.89 12.47
N GLU A 203 13.55 2.33 11.42
CA GLU A 203 14.99 2.40 11.22
C GLU A 203 15.32 2.21 9.73
N LEU A 204 16.27 2.99 9.22
CA LEU A 204 16.94 2.76 7.94
C LEU A 204 18.40 2.43 8.25
N LYS A 205 18.87 1.25 7.84
CA LYS A 205 20.23 0.80 8.12
C LYS A 205 20.85 0.05 6.95
N SER A 206 22.19 0.07 6.92
CA SER A 206 22.94 -0.88 6.10
C SER A 206 22.95 -2.25 6.79
N ILE A 207 22.83 -3.30 5.98
CA ILE A 207 22.90 -4.70 6.38
C ILE A 207 24.21 -5.37 5.89
N ALA A 208 25.11 -4.61 5.26
CA ALA A 208 26.46 -5.07 4.99
C ALA A 208 27.23 -5.21 6.31
N GLU A 209 27.82 -6.38 6.54
CA GLU A 209 28.79 -6.64 7.63
C GLU A 209 30.12 -5.91 7.43
#